data_AF-A0A7C5PKY8-F1
#
_entry.id   AF-A0A7C5PKY8-F1
#
_cell.length_a   1.000
_cell.length_b   1.000
_cell.length_c   1.000
_cell.angle_alpha   90.00
_cell.angle_beta   90.00
_cell.angle_gamma   90.00
#
_symmetry.space_group_name_H-M   'P 1'
#
loop_
_entity.id
_entity.type
_entity.pdbx_description
1 polymer ?
#
loop_
_entity_poly.entity_id
_entity_poly.type
_entity_poly.pdbx_seq_one_letter_code
_entity_poly.pdbx_strand_id
1 'polypeptide(L)'
;MVTDTNTDNTDTTTPPIVEKDNAPAPYRVLARKYRPRTFAELLGQDAMVQTLTNAFAAGRIAQAYMLTGVRGIGKTTTARLIARSLNYTAPDGASQPSTDMSVPGEHCEAILESRHVDVIEMDAASNPSVDNMRE
;
A
#
# COMPACT_ATOMS: atom_id res chain seq x y z
N MET A 1 16.42 -1.75 -77.99
CA MET A 1 15.46 -0.79 -78.57
C MET A 1 14.27 -0.79 -77.63
N VAL A 2 14.08 0.36 -76.96
CA VAL A 2 12.88 0.94 -76.26
C VAL A 2 11.59 0.10 -76.28
N THR A 3 10.73 0.00 -75.25
CA THR A 3 10.29 0.83 -74.08
C THR A 3 9.67 -0.15 -73.04
N ASP A 4 9.35 0.15 -71.77
CA ASP A 4 8.24 1.01 -71.31
C ASP A 4 8.22 1.19 -69.77
N THR A 5 8.11 2.46 -69.38
CA THR A 5 7.23 3.08 -68.35
C THR A 5 7.19 2.50 -66.93
N ASN A 6 7.65 3.29 -65.94
CA ASN A 6 6.81 4.13 -65.04
C ASN A 6 6.30 3.29 -63.84
N THR A 7 6.56 3.64 -62.58
CA THR A 7 5.85 4.72 -61.90
C THR A 7 6.57 5.08 -60.59
N ASP A 8 6.82 6.37 -60.46
CA ASP A 8 7.15 7.11 -59.25
C ASP A 8 6.07 6.90 -58.17
N ASN A 9 6.43 6.80 -56.88
CA ASN A 9 5.72 7.49 -55.80
C ASN A 9 6.17 7.09 -54.37
N THR A 10 6.74 8.11 -53.72
CA THR A 10 6.40 8.61 -52.37
C THR A 10 6.60 7.73 -51.14
N ASP A 11 7.62 8.11 -50.38
CA ASP A 11 7.59 8.45 -48.95
C ASP A 11 6.49 7.80 -48.10
N THR A 12 6.91 6.91 -47.19
CA THR A 12 6.37 6.93 -45.83
C THR A 12 7.48 6.47 -44.89
N THR A 13 8.18 7.44 -44.32
CA THR A 13 8.89 7.27 -43.05
C THR A 13 7.93 6.67 -42.03
N THR A 14 8.06 5.36 -41.77
CA THR A 14 7.34 4.70 -40.68
C THR A 14 8.11 4.98 -39.38
N PRO A 15 7.52 5.67 -38.38
CA PRO A 15 8.16 5.84 -37.09
C PRO A 15 8.35 4.48 -36.39
N PRO A 16 9.42 4.29 -35.59
CA PRO A 16 9.67 3.03 -34.92
C PRO A 16 8.52 2.74 -33.95
N ILE A 17 7.84 1.62 -34.19
CA ILE A 17 6.92 1.01 -33.24
C ILE A 17 7.70 0.66 -31.98
N VAL A 18 7.48 1.42 -30.91
CA VAL A 18 7.92 1.06 -29.57
C VAL A 18 7.09 -0.13 -29.14
N GLU A 19 7.64 -1.34 -29.29
CA GLU A 19 7.10 -2.54 -28.67
C GLU A 19 7.08 -2.30 -27.15
N LYS A 20 5.88 -2.07 -26.60
CA LYS A 20 5.69 -2.17 -25.16
C LYS A 20 5.87 -3.64 -24.80
N ASP A 21 6.98 -3.95 -24.14
CA ASP A 21 7.21 -5.23 -23.47
C ASP A 21 6.02 -5.54 -22.55
N ASN A 22 5.05 -6.29 -23.06
CA ASN A 22 3.93 -6.81 -22.30
C ASN A 22 4.38 -8.13 -21.67
N ALA A 23 5.39 -8.06 -20.80
CA ALA A 23 5.74 -9.18 -19.95
C ALA A 23 4.53 -9.47 -19.04
N PRO A 24 4.06 -10.72 -18.94
CA PRO A 24 2.93 -11.04 -18.06
C PRO A 24 3.30 -10.66 -16.63
N ALA A 25 2.54 -9.74 -16.05
CA ALA A 25 2.74 -9.30 -14.68
C ALA A 25 2.80 -10.54 -13.77
N PRO A 26 3.80 -10.64 -12.87
CA PRO A 26 4.01 -11.82 -12.06
C PRO A 26 2.73 -12.16 -11.28
N TYR A 27 2.35 -13.44 -11.28
CA TYR A 27 1.15 -13.92 -10.62
C TYR A 27 1.13 -13.50 -9.15
N ARG A 28 0.19 -12.62 -8.78
CA ARG A 28 0.03 -12.11 -7.41
C ARG A 28 -1.16 -12.78 -6.76
N VAL A 29 -0.92 -13.44 -5.63
CA VAL A 29 -1.97 -14.06 -4.81
C VAL A 29 -3.03 -13.01 -4.43
N LEU A 30 -4.32 -13.34 -4.57
CA LEU A 30 -5.44 -12.43 -4.35
C LEU A 30 -5.41 -11.79 -2.95
N ALA A 31 -5.03 -12.55 -1.93
CA ALA A 31 -4.88 -12.06 -0.55
C ALA A 31 -3.86 -10.92 -0.42
N ARG A 32 -2.86 -10.85 -1.31
CA ARG A 32 -1.93 -9.73 -1.40
C ARG A 32 -2.47 -8.60 -2.28
N LYS A 33 -3.21 -8.93 -3.35
CA LYS A 33 -3.79 -7.94 -4.27
C LYS A 33 -4.88 -7.10 -3.60
N TYR A 34 -5.70 -7.73 -2.75
CA TYR A 34 -6.84 -7.11 -2.08
C TYR A 34 -6.62 -6.83 -0.60
N ARG A 35 -5.35 -6.76 -0.12
CA ARG A 35 -5.09 -6.35 1.26
C ARG A 35 -5.57 -4.89 1.43
N PRO A 36 -6.52 -4.62 2.35
CA PRO A 36 -7.01 -3.27 2.59
C PRO A 36 -5.89 -2.26 2.79
N ARG A 37 -5.99 -1.12 2.13
CA ARG A 37 -5.06 0.01 2.27
C ARG A 37 -5.64 1.13 3.12
N THR A 38 -6.95 1.16 3.30
CA THR A 38 -7.67 2.16 4.11
C THR A 38 -8.61 1.47 5.10
N PHE A 39 -9.08 2.20 6.12
CA PHE A 39 -10.10 1.68 7.04
C PHE A 39 -11.46 1.47 6.36
N ALA A 40 -11.78 2.24 5.31
CA ALA A 40 -13.02 2.06 4.53
C ALA A 40 -13.06 0.73 3.76
N GLU A 41 -11.89 0.18 3.41
CA GLU A 41 -11.76 -1.14 2.77
C GLU A 41 -11.79 -2.30 3.77
N LEU A 42 -11.81 -2.02 5.09
CA LEU A 42 -11.77 -3.01 6.15
C LEU A 42 -13.20 -3.46 6.51
N LEU A 43 -13.57 -4.66 6.10
CA LEU A 43 -14.91 -5.18 6.31
C LEU A 43 -15.15 -5.65 7.77
N GLY A 44 -16.25 -5.20 8.37
CA GLY A 44 -16.76 -5.71 9.65
C GLY A 44 -16.01 -5.22 10.89
N GLN A 45 -15.29 -4.10 10.81
CA GLN A 45 -14.49 -3.54 11.90
C GLN A 45 -14.91 -2.11 12.27
N ASP A 46 -16.16 -1.72 11.97
CA ASP A 46 -16.65 -0.35 12.08
C ASP A 46 -16.54 0.23 13.50
N ALA A 47 -16.84 -0.58 14.53
CA ALA A 47 -16.73 -0.15 15.92
C ALA A 47 -15.29 0.22 16.32
N MET A 48 -14.30 -0.50 15.80
CA MET A 48 -12.89 -0.25 16.06
C MET A 48 -12.42 1.01 15.33
N VAL A 49 -12.82 1.18 14.07
CA VAL A 49 -12.54 2.41 13.29
C VAL A 49 -13.14 3.63 13.99
N GLN A 50 -14.41 3.56 14.41
CA GLN A 50 -15.07 4.65 15.13
C GLN A 50 -14.34 4.99 16.43
N THR A 51 -13.86 3.99 17.17
CA THR A 51 -13.11 4.20 18.41
C THR A 51 -11.79 4.93 18.14
N LEU A 52 -11.06 4.54 17.08
CA LEU A 52 -9.83 5.22 16.67
C LEU A 52 -10.09 6.66 16.22
N THR A 53 -11.12 6.88 15.40
CA THR A 53 -11.51 8.23 14.95
C THR A 53 -11.81 9.15 16.13
N ASN A 54 -12.58 8.65 17.12
CA ASN A 54 -12.89 9.41 18.33
C ASN A 54 -11.64 9.67 19.20
N ALA A 55 -10.74 8.69 19.29
CA ALA A 55 -9.50 8.82 20.04
C ALA A 55 -8.58 9.89 19.44
N PHE A 56 -8.43 9.93 18.11
CA PHE A 56 -7.65 10.95 17.41
C PHE A 56 -8.27 12.34 17.57
N ALA A 57 -9.58 12.48 17.39
CA ALA A 57 -10.27 13.75 17.58
C ALA A 57 -10.13 14.29 19.02
N ALA A 58 -10.08 13.41 20.01
CA ALA A 58 -9.90 13.78 21.41
C ALA A 58 -8.42 13.91 21.85
N GLY A 59 -7.46 13.63 20.97
CA GLY A 59 -6.04 13.56 21.32
C GLY A 59 -5.70 12.49 22.37
N ARG A 60 -6.55 11.47 22.53
CA ARG A 60 -6.42 10.40 23.54
C ARG A 60 -6.01 9.09 22.88
N ILE A 61 -4.76 9.03 22.44
CA ILE A 61 -4.21 7.86 21.75
C ILE A 61 -3.75 6.82 22.78
N ALA A 62 -4.22 5.57 22.62
CA ALA A 62 -3.75 4.48 23.46
C ALA A 62 -2.31 4.10 23.10
N GLN A 63 -1.50 3.76 24.11
CA GLN A 63 -0.11 3.36 23.93
C GLN A 63 0.04 1.95 23.35
N ALA A 64 -0.98 1.11 23.48
CA ALA A 64 -0.95 -0.26 23.02
C ALA A 64 -2.32 -0.70 22.49
N TYR A 65 -2.30 -1.50 21.43
CA TYR A 65 -3.48 -2.11 20.83
C TYR A 65 -3.32 -3.63 20.78
N MET A 66 -4.28 -4.36 21.33
CA MET A 66 -4.29 -5.82 21.28
C MET A 66 -5.40 -6.30 20.34
N LEU A 67 -5.01 -6.87 19.20
CA LEU A 67 -5.93 -7.40 18.20
C LEU A 67 -6.06 -8.92 18.38
N THR A 68 -7.27 -9.41 18.66
CA THR A 68 -7.53 -10.82 18.93
C THR A 68 -8.48 -11.44 17.91
N GLY A 69 -8.54 -12.78 17.87
CA GLY A 69 -9.46 -13.53 17.02
C GLY A 69 -8.77 -14.53 16.09
N VAL A 70 -9.57 -15.24 15.28
CA VAL A 70 -9.12 -16.38 14.46
C VAL A 70 -8.19 -15.99 13.31
N ARG A 71 -7.55 -16.97 12.67
CA ARG A 71 -6.69 -16.75 11.49
C ARG A 71 -7.51 -16.12 10.36
N GLY A 72 -6.92 -15.15 9.65
CA GLY A 72 -7.51 -14.58 8.44
C GLY A 72 -8.43 -13.36 8.62
N ILE A 73 -8.80 -12.98 9.84
CA ILE A 73 -9.68 -11.81 10.10
C ILE A 73 -9.01 -10.44 9.86
N GLY A 74 -7.76 -10.41 9.42
CA GLY A 74 -7.06 -9.16 9.14
C GLY A 74 -6.36 -8.50 10.33
N LYS A 75 -5.99 -9.22 11.41
CA LYS A 75 -5.24 -8.66 12.55
C LYS A 75 -3.99 -7.90 12.14
N THR A 76 -3.07 -8.54 11.42
CA THR A 76 -1.82 -7.91 10.94
C THR A 76 -2.08 -6.80 9.94
N THR A 77 -3.12 -6.93 9.11
CA THR A 77 -3.53 -5.86 8.20
C THR A 77 -3.99 -4.63 8.98
N THR A 78 -4.83 -4.83 9.98
CA THR A 78 -5.37 -3.77 10.84
C THR A 78 -4.27 -3.08 11.64
N ALA A 79 -3.33 -3.84 12.21
CA ALA A 79 -2.16 -3.27 12.88
C ALA A 79 -1.36 -2.35 11.96
N ARG A 80 -1.15 -2.75 10.70
CA ARG A 80 -0.45 -1.92 9.70
C ARG A 80 -1.25 -0.67 9.33
N LEU A 81 -2.58 -0.74 9.26
CA LEU A 81 -3.43 0.44 9.07
C LEU A 81 -3.38 1.39 10.26
N ILE A 82 -3.34 0.87 11.49
CA ILE A 82 -3.15 1.68 12.71
C ILE A 82 -1.80 2.39 12.66
N ALA A 83 -0.71 1.67 12.36
CA ALA A 83 0.61 2.27 12.22
C ALA A 83 0.65 3.36 11.14
N ARG A 84 0.00 3.13 9.99
CA ARG A 84 -0.16 4.13 8.93
C ARG A 84 -0.93 5.36 9.41
N SER A 85 -2.03 5.15 10.14
CA SER A 85 -2.88 6.22 10.65
C SER A 85 -2.18 7.10 11.69
N LEU A 86 -1.29 6.53 12.50
CA LEU A 86 -0.50 7.26 13.50
C LEU A 86 0.63 8.08 12.86
N ASN A 87 1.24 7.57 11.79
CA ASN A 87 2.34 8.21 11.06
C ASN A 87 1.88 8.92 9.79
N TYR A 88 0.61 9.34 9.73
CA TYR A 88 0.08 9.97 8.53
C TYR A 88 0.55 11.42 8.43
N THR A 89 1.24 11.72 7.32
CA THR A 89 1.59 13.08 6.92
C THR A 89 0.90 13.37 5.60
N ALA A 90 -0.05 14.31 5.63
CA ALA A 90 -0.80 14.72 4.45
C ALA A 90 0.10 15.44 3.43
N PRO A 91 -0.26 15.46 2.13
CA PRO A 91 0.55 16.09 1.09
C PRO A 91 0.80 17.59 1.28
N ASP A 92 -0.02 18.27 2.08
CA ASP A 92 0.13 19.67 2.47
C ASP A 92 1.18 19.87 3.58
N GLY A 93 1.80 18.79 4.06
CA GLY A 93 2.81 18.78 5.11
C GLY A 93 2.23 18.68 6.52
N ALA A 94 0.90 18.58 6.69
CA ALA A 94 0.31 18.39 8.01
C ALA A 94 0.57 16.96 8.50
N SER A 95 1.42 16.83 9.52
CA SER A 95 1.68 15.56 10.19
C SER A 95 0.78 15.43 11.42
N GLN A 96 -0.32 14.69 11.27
CA GLN A 96 -1.26 14.40 12.34
C GLN A 96 -1.89 13.01 12.18
N PRO A 97 -2.12 12.29 13.28
CA PRO A 97 -2.82 11.01 13.23
C PRO A 97 -4.22 11.16 12.62
N SER A 98 -4.53 10.34 11.61
CA SER A 98 -5.81 10.42 10.90
C SER A 98 -6.32 9.04 10.50
N THR A 99 -7.62 8.81 10.68
CA THR A 99 -8.31 7.65 10.11
C THR A 99 -8.71 7.87 8.65
N ASP A 100 -8.83 9.12 8.20
CA ASP A 100 -9.01 9.44 6.78
C ASP A 100 -7.64 9.52 6.11
N MET A 101 -7.35 8.50 5.33
CA MET A 101 -6.12 8.37 4.54
C MET A 101 -6.45 8.00 3.09
N SER A 102 -7.57 8.55 2.59
CA SER A 102 -8.04 8.40 1.21
C SER A 102 -6.98 8.82 0.19
N VAL A 103 -6.19 9.85 0.54
CA VAL A 103 -5.02 10.29 -0.23
C VAL A 103 -3.74 9.67 0.35
N PRO A 104 -2.82 9.14 -0.48
CA PRO A 104 -1.50 8.72 -0.03
C PRO A 104 -0.72 9.90 0.56
N GLY A 105 -0.26 9.74 1.79
CA GLY A 105 0.68 10.64 2.45
C GLY A 105 2.13 10.18 2.27
N GLU A 106 3.09 10.97 2.76
CA GLU A 106 4.53 10.75 2.57
C GLU A 106 5.00 9.34 2.98
N HIS A 107 4.60 8.91 4.18
CA HIS A 107 5.04 7.65 4.78
C HIS A 107 4.19 6.43 4.40
N CYS A 108 3.08 6.65 3.68
CA CYS A 108 2.05 5.63 3.51
C CYS A 108 2.53 4.39 2.75
N GLU A 109 3.29 4.60 1.67
CA GLU A 109 3.78 3.51 0.83
C GLU A 109 4.83 2.67 1.58
N ALA A 110 5.78 3.33 2.24
CA ALA A 110 6.81 2.66 3.03
C ALA A 110 6.22 1.78 4.15
N ILE A 111 5.16 2.23 4.81
CA ILE A 111 4.47 1.43 5.86
C ILE A 111 3.71 0.26 5.24
N LEU A 112 3.00 0.48 4.13
CA LEU A 112 2.27 -0.58 3.43
C LEU A 112 3.19 -1.71 2.94
N GLU A 113 4.42 -1.35 2.56
CA GLU A 113 5.45 -2.27 2.10
C GLU A 113 6.38 -2.78 3.21
N SER A 114 6.08 -2.47 4.49
CA SER A 114 6.88 -2.87 5.66
C SER A 114 8.37 -2.47 5.56
N ARG A 115 8.66 -1.27 5.05
CA ARG A 115 10.02 -0.71 4.96
C ARG A 115 10.18 0.65 5.65
N HIS A 116 9.23 1.02 6.51
CA HIS A 116 9.25 2.29 7.20
C HIS A 116 10.18 2.25 8.42
N VAL A 117 11.02 3.26 8.60
CA VAL A 117 12.02 3.30 9.68
C VAL A 117 11.38 3.32 11.08
N ASP A 118 10.26 4.01 11.24
CA ASP A 118 9.54 4.11 12.52
C ASP A 118 8.51 2.99 12.73
N VAL A 119 8.42 2.00 11.84
CA VAL A 119 7.47 0.88 11.97
C VAL A 119 8.20 -0.44 11.83
N ILE A 120 8.40 -1.10 12.96
CA ILE A 120 9.10 -2.38 13.04
C ILE A 120 8.05 -3.50 13.18
N GLU A 121 8.04 -4.45 12.23
CA GLU A 121 7.17 -5.62 12.26
C GLU A 121 7.94 -6.83 12.78
N MET A 122 7.65 -7.24 14.01
CA MET A 122 8.24 -8.43 14.63
C MET A 122 7.26 -9.60 14.57
N ASP A 123 7.64 -10.70 13.91
CA ASP A 123 6.87 -11.94 13.91
C ASP A 123 7.40 -12.91 14.97
N ALA A 124 6.68 -13.01 16.09
CA ALA A 124 7.01 -13.90 17.19
C ALA A 124 6.92 -15.40 16.84
N ALA A 125 6.17 -15.77 15.79
CA ALA A 125 6.08 -17.17 15.38
C ALA A 125 7.35 -17.66 14.68
N SER A 126 8.02 -16.78 13.92
CA SER A 126 9.29 -17.09 13.26
C SER A 126 10.52 -16.71 14.09
N ASN A 127 10.38 -15.73 14.99
CA ASN A 127 11.48 -15.18 15.80
C ASN A 127 11.17 -15.29 17.30
N PRO A 128 11.20 -16.50 17.89
CA PRO A 128 10.75 -16.73 19.27
C PRO A 128 11.75 -16.27 20.35
N SER A 129 12.97 -15.86 19.97
CA SER A 129 14.00 -15.45 20.93
C SER A 129 13.66 -14.12 21.60
N VAL A 130 13.85 -14.05 22.91
CA VAL A 130 13.72 -12.82 23.70
C VAL A 130 14.73 -11.76 23.29
N ASP A 131 15.89 -12.16 22.74
CA ASP A 131 16.91 -11.22 22.29
C ASP A 131 16.44 -10.46 21.04
N ASN A 132 15.60 -11.07 20.19
CA ASN A 132 14.99 -10.40 19.03
C ASN A 132 13.96 -9.33 19.42
N MET A 133 13.53 -9.27 20.69
CA MET A 133 12.64 -8.22 21.19
C MET A 133 13.40 -7.04 21.81
N ARG A 134 14.72 -7.15 22.01
CA ARG A 134 15.54 -6.13 22.67
C ARG A 134 16.31 -5.23 21.70
N GLU A 135 16.55 -5.70 20.49
CA GLU A 135 17.08 -4.92 19.35
C GLU A 135 15.98 -4.18 18.60
#